data_AF-A0A847EP54-F1
#
_entry.id   AF-A0A847EP54-F1
#
_cell.length_a   1.000
_cell.length_b   1.000
_cell.length_c   1.000
_cell.angle_alpha   90.00
_cell.angle_beta   90.00
_cell.angle_gamma   90.00
#
_symmetry.space_group_name_H-M   'P 1'
#
loop_
_entity.id
_entity.type
_entity.pdbx_description
1 polymer ?
#
loop_
_entity_poly.entity_id
_entity_poly.type
_entity_poly.pdbx_seq_one_letter_code
_entity_poly.pdbx_strand_id
1 'polypeptide(L)' 'LAFHAVDGGDVLAFTRGSGTVAVVNFGAEPVELPAGEVLLSSVDLVDGRLPSDAAVWLAV' A
#
# COMPACT_ATOMS: atom_id res chain seq x y z
N LEU A 1 13.95 7.61 4.23
CA LEU A 1 12.70 6.81 4.22
C LEU A 1 11.74 7.48 5.18
N ALA A 2 10.53 7.76 4.74
CA ALA A 2 9.46 8.28 5.56
C ALA A 2 8.31 7.27 5.52
N PHE A 3 7.70 6.99 6.66
CA PHE A 3 6.60 6.01 6.77
C PHE A 3 5.26 6.73 6.61
N HIS A 4 4.30 6.06 5.99
CA HIS A 4 2.94 6.58 5.81
C HIS A 4 2.10 6.26 7.06
N ALA A 5 1.01 7.01 7.29
CA ALA A 5 0.12 6.79 8.43
C ALA A 5 -0.57 5.40 8.47
N VAL A 6 -0.54 4.66 7.36
CA VAL A 6 -1.08 3.29 7.26
C VAL A 6 -0.03 2.23 7.58
N ASP A 7 1.21 2.62 7.86
CA ASP A 7 2.27 1.75 8.35
C ASP A 7 1.97 1.30 9.78
N GLY A 8 2.13 0.00 10.06
CA GLY A 8 1.96 -0.56 11.38
C GLY A 8 1.33 -1.96 11.37
N GLY A 9 1.56 -2.71 12.46
CA GLY A 9 1.11 -4.10 12.57
C GLY A 9 1.69 -4.95 11.44
N ASP A 10 0.81 -5.55 10.64
CA ASP A 10 1.18 -6.39 9.50
C ASP A 10 1.27 -5.60 8.18
N VAL A 11 1.26 -4.27 8.23
CA VAL A 11 1.34 -3.40 7.05
C VAL A 11 2.64 -2.61 7.06
N LEU A 12 3.39 -2.69 5.97
CA LEU A 12 4.52 -1.82 5.70
C LEU A 12 4.10 -0.76 4.69
N ALA A 13 4.25 0.52 5.03
CA ALA A 13 3.95 1.61 4.12
C ALA A 13 4.98 2.75 4.19
N PHE A 14 5.66 3.02 3.08
CA PHE A 14 6.73 4.03 3.05
C PHE A 14 6.78 4.82 1.74
N THR A 15 7.20 6.06 1.86
CA THR A 15 7.47 6.94 0.72
C THR A 15 8.85 6.62 0.14
N ARG A 16 8.90 6.45 -1.19
CA ARG A 16 10.13 6.36 -1.97
C ARG A 16 10.23 7.54 -2.93
N GLY A 17 11.36 8.26 -2.89
CA GLY A 17 11.56 9.45 -3.72
C GLY A 17 10.60 10.58 -3.35
N SER A 18 10.14 11.33 -4.35
CA SER A 18 9.40 12.59 -4.16
C SER A 18 7.89 12.50 -4.31
N GLY A 19 7.30 11.31 -4.50
CA GLY A 19 5.86 11.19 -4.75
C GLY A 19 5.37 9.77 -5.00
N THR A 20 6.06 8.75 -4.48
CA THR A 20 5.55 7.38 -4.55
C THR A 20 5.49 6.76 -3.18
N VAL A 21 4.40 6.04 -2.90
CA VAL A 21 4.23 5.25 -1.68
C VAL A 21 4.14 3.79 -2.06
N ALA A 22 4.95 2.96 -1.42
CA ALA A 22 4.83 1.51 -1.48
C ALA A 22 4.08 1.03 -0.25
N VAL A 23 3.06 0.19 -0.44
CA VAL A 23 2.31 -0.47 0.62
C VAL A 23 2.41 -1.98 0.41
N VAL A 24 2.71 -2.72 1.47
CA VAL A 24 2.73 -4.19 1.49
C VAL A 24 1.87 -4.67 2.65
N ASN A 25 0.92 -5.56 2.37
CA ASN A 25 0.05 -6.17 3.36
C ASN A 25 0.51 -7.60 3.63
N PHE A 26 1.07 -7.83 4.82
CA PHE A 26 1.42 -9.16 5.33
C PHE A 26 0.32 -9.78 6.20
N GLY A 27 -0.74 -9.01 6.49
CA GLY A 27 -1.85 -9.41 7.34
C GLY A 27 -2.94 -10.14 6.57
N ALA A 28 -3.85 -10.80 7.30
CA ALA A 28 -4.97 -11.53 6.69
C ALA A 28 -6.09 -10.60 6.20
N GLU A 29 -6.23 -9.43 6.81
CA GLU A 29 -7.31 -8.49 6.51
C GLU A 29 -6.95 -7.54 5.36
N PRO A 30 -7.86 -7.24 4.43
CA PRO A 30 -7.63 -6.24 3.40
C PRO A 30 -7.38 -4.84 3.97
N VAL A 31 -6.43 -4.13 3.38
CA VAL A 31 -5.95 -2.82 3.86
C VAL A 31 -6.43 -1.68 2.96
N GLU A 32 -6.96 -0.63 3.59
CA GLU A 32 -7.29 0.63 2.91
C GLU A 32 -6.03 1.34 2.39
N LEU A 33 -6.10 1.83 1.17
CA LEU A 33 -4.97 2.48 0.54
C LEU A 33 -4.90 3.98 0.87
N PRO A 34 -3.70 4.55 1.02
CA PRO A 34 -3.51 5.99 0.98
C PRO A 34 -4.16 6.62 -0.26
N ALA A 35 -4.64 7.86 -0.14
CA ALA A 35 -5.10 8.61 -1.30
C ALA A 35 -3.97 8.73 -2.33
N GLY A 36 -4.26 8.39 -3.58
CA GLY A 36 -3.29 8.40 -4.66
C GLY A 36 -3.77 7.60 -5.86
N GLU A 37 -2.98 7.61 -6.93
CA GLU A 37 -3.21 6.80 -8.13
C GLU A 37 -2.43 5.49 -8.03
N VAL A 38 -3.09 4.35 -8.23
CA VAL A 38 -2.42 3.05 -8.30
C VAL A 38 -1.61 2.96 -9.57
N LEU A 39 -0.28 2.90 -9.43
CA LEU A 39 0.65 2.73 -10.54
C LEU A 39 0.85 1.25 -10.89
N LEU A 40 0.94 0.41 -9.86
CA LEU A 40 1.20 -1.02 -9.98
C LEU A 40 0.66 -1.74 -8.75
N SER A 41 -0.04 -2.86 -8.95
CA SER A 41 -0.36 -3.82 -7.90
C SER A 41 0.09 -5.21 -8.31
N SER A 42 0.55 -6.02 -7.35
CA SER A 42 0.97 -7.40 -7.59
C SER A 42 -0.18 -8.33 -7.92
N VAL A 43 -1.39 -7.97 -7.47
CA VAL A 43 -2.66 -8.69 -7.70
C VAL A 43 -3.78 -7.67 -7.84
N ASP A 44 -4.96 -8.09 -8.28
CA ASP A 44 -6.12 -7.19 -8.34
C ASP A 44 -6.54 -6.74 -6.93
N LEU A 45 -6.92 -5.47 -6.82
CA LEU A 45 -7.52 -4.94 -5.60
C LEU A 45 -8.92 -5.50 -5.40
N VAL A 46 -9.29 -5.77 -4.16
CA VAL A 46 -10.63 -6.25 -3.79
C VAL A 46 -11.37 -5.10 -3.14
N ASP A 47 -12.45 -4.65 -3.78
CA ASP A 47 -13.25 -3.50 -3.34
C ASP A 47 -12.41 -2.22 -3.11
N GLY A 48 -11.36 -2.03 -3.92
CA GLY A 48 -10.45 -0.89 -3.82
C GLY A 48 -9.40 -1.01 -2.71
N ARG A 49 -9.33 -2.15 -2.00
CA ARG A 49 -8.38 -2.42 -0.92
C ARG A 49 -7.28 -3.38 -1.36
N LEU A 50 -6.13 -3.31 -0.69
CA LEU A 50 -5.03 -4.25 -0.89
C LEU A 50 -5.31 -5.55 -0.12
N PRO A 51 -5.51 -6.70 -0.81
CA PRO A 51 -5.70 -7.97 -0.14
C PRO A 51 -4.44 -8.43 0.61
N SER A 52 -4.56 -9.54 1.34
CA SER A 52 -3.44 -10.22 2.00
C SER A 52 -2.36 -10.64 1.01
N ASP A 53 -1.11 -10.73 1.48
CA ASP A 53 0.06 -11.17 0.71
C ASP A 53 0.27 -10.41 -0.62
N ALA A 54 -0.01 -9.11 -0.60
CA ALA A 54 0.04 -8.25 -1.78
C ALA A 54 0.81 -6.94 -1.55
N ALA A 55 1.27 -6.34 -2.64
CA ALA A 55 1.94 -5.04 -2.65
C ALA A 55 1.33 -4.10 -3.70
N VAL A 56 1.31 -2.80 -3.40
CA VAL A 56 0.92 -1.74 -4.34
C VAL A 56 1.87 -0.56 -4.30
N TRP A 57 2.02 0.11 -5.44
CA TRP A 57 2.69 1.39 -5.57
C TRP A 57 1.69 2.46 -5.99
N LEU A 58 1.70 3.56 -5.26
CA LEU A 58 0.81 4.70 -5.45
C LEU A 58 1.63 5.93 -5.86
N ALA A 59 1.13 6.73 -6.80
CA ALA A 59 1.56 8.12 -6.97
C ALA A 59 0.75 9.01 -6.02
N VAL A 60 1.46 9.84 -5.24
CA VAL A 60 0.89 10.77 -4.25
C VAL A 60 1.38 12.19 -4.46
#